data_AF-A0A9P7Q1T6-F1
#
_entry.id   AF-A0A9P7Q1T6-F1
#
_cell.length_a   1.000
_cell.length_b   1.000
_cell.length_c   1.000
_cell.angle_alpha   90.00
_cell.angle_beta   90.00
_cell.angle_gamma   90.00
#
_symmetry.space_group_name_H-M   'P 1'
#
loop_
_entity.id
_entity.type
_entity.pdbx_description
1 polymer ?
#
loop_
_entity_poly.entity_id
_entity_poly.type
_entity_poly.pdbx_seq_one_letter_code
_entity_poly.pdbx_strand_id
1 'polypeptide(L)'
;MYCPSDPSPSPVPSNTTFTIPGPGNAGPNDLLPQLSVKLALGSSKIRADIVRISPDPKNETLTHKISGVKTIGQPFVFPTHWKPREHNSFPWDGRLDSGSYAPPGTYKFVVRALRINGDEMKKEDWDVSTSPAVSIKYL
;
A
#
# COMPACT_ATOMS: atom_id res chain seq x y z
N MET A 1 0.57 7.65 1.44
CA MET A 1 1.98 8.08 1.42
C MET A 1 2.04 9.41 2.14
N TYR A 2 2.92 9.56 3.13
CA TYR A 2 2.95 10.73 4.02
C TYR A 2 4.39 11.17 4.30
N CYS A 3 4.55 12.46 4.60
CA CYS A 3 5.80 13.11 5.01
C CYS A 3 5.91 13.09 6.56
N PRO A 4 7.11 12.97 7.16
CA PRO A 4 7.25 12.63 8.59
C PRO A 4 6.91 13.72 9.62
N SER A 5 6.50 14.94 9.23
CA SER A 5 6.37 16.08 10.15
C SER A 5 4.94 16.50 10.51
N ASP A 6 3.90 15.76 10.11
CA ASP A 6 2.50 16.16 10.34
C ASP A 6 1.79 15.31 11.42
N PRO A 7 1.22 15.92 12.49
CA PRO A 7 0.46 15.21 13.54
C PRO A 7 -0.88 14.65 13.04
N SER A 8 -1.32 15.06 11.85
CA SER A 8 -2.39 14.42 11.09
C SER A 8 -1.89 14.23 9.66
N PRO A 9 -1.52 13.01 9.26
CA PRO A 9 -1.01 12.75 7.93
C PRO A 9 -2.11 13.09 6.90
N SER A 10 -1.92 14.20 6.20
CA SER A 10 -2.81 14.67 5.13
C SER A 10 -2.51 13.91 3.85
N PRO A 11 -3.53 13.38 3.13
CA PRO A 11 -3.29 12.61 1.92
C PRO A 11 -2.42 13.40 0.96
N VAL A 12 -1.35 12.79 0.45
CA VAL A 12 -0.50 13.45 -0.53
C VAL A 12 -1.31 13.78 -1.80
N PRO A 13 -1.02 14.91 -2.46
CA PRO A 13 -1.64 15.25 -3.73
C PRO A 13 -1.53 14.09 -4.73
N SER A 14 -2.53 13.95 -5.59
CA SER A 14 -2.43 12.98 -6.69
C SER A 14 -1.26 13.35 -7.60
N ASN A 15 -0.50 12.35 -8.06
CA ASN A 15 0.72 12.46 -8.88
C ASN A 15 2.01 12.85 -8.13
N THR A 16 2.06 12.78 -6.80
CA THR A 16 3.33 12.89 -6.07
C THR A 16 4.29 11.77 -6.49
N THR A 17 5.51 12.15 -6.85
CA THR A 17 6.60 11.21 -7.15
C THR A 17 7.51 11.10 -5.94
N PHE A 18 7.68 9.89 -5.42
CA PHE A 18 8.58 9.58 -4.33
C PHE A 18 9.88 8.99 -4.87
N THR A 19 10.98 9.54 -4.39
CA THR A 19 12.31 9.02 -4.67
C THR A 19 12.71 8.15 -3.49
N ILE A 20 12.81 6.84 -3.73
CA ILE A 20 13.11 5.85 -2.70
C ILE A 20 14.50 5.22 -2.94
N PRO A 21 15.19 4.76 -1.89
CA PRO A 21 16.44 4.03 -2.03
C PRO A 21 16.29 2.81 -2.93
N GLY A 22 17.34 2.46 -3.67
CA GLY A 22 17.35 1.29 -4.55
C GLY A 22 16.96 -0.01 -3.80
N PRO A 23 16.45 -1.03 -4.51
CA PRO A 23 16.03 -2.30 -3.92
C PRO A 23 17.03 -2.87 -2.90
N GLY A 24 16.58 -3.09 -1.66
CA GLY A 24 17.40 -3.63 -0.57
C GLY A 24 18.32 -2.62 0.14
N ASN A 25 18.37 -1.35 -0.30
CA ASN A 25 19.23 -0.32 0.27
C ASN A 25 18.49 0.65 1.21
N ALA A 26 17.21 0.41 1.51
CA ALA A 26 16.45 1.27 2.41
C ALA A 26 16.92 1.11 3.86
N GLY A 27 17.43 2.21 4.43
CA GLY A 27 17.84 2.34 5.82
C GLY A 27 16.77 3.01 6.71
N PRO A 28 17.01 3.03 8.03
CA PRO A 28 16.04 3.55 9.01
C PRO A 28 15.80 5.06 8.94
N ASN A 29 16.71 5.82 8.33
CA ASN A 29 16.61 7.28 8.19
C ASN A 29 16.11 7.74 6.81
N ASP A 30 15.82 6.80 5.91
CA ASP A 30 15.38 7.15 4.56
C ASP A 30 13.94 7.64 4.56
N LEU A 31 13.69 8.66 3.73
CA LEU A 31 12.36 9.22 3.54
C LEU A 31 11.53 8.28 2.67
N LEU A 32 10.95 7.27 3.33
CA LEU A 32 10.10 6.30 2.69
C LEU A 32 8.66 6.79 2.63
N PRO A 33 7.97 6.55 1.52
CA PRO A 33 6.59 6.88 1.42
C PRO A 33 5.73 5.89 2.21
N GLN A 34 4.78 6.42 2.99
CA GLN A 34 4.05 5.62 3.98
C GLN A 34 2.57 5.43 3.63
N LEU A 35 2.09 4.20 3.47
CA LEU A 35 0.65 3.96 3.46
C LEU A 35 0.11 4.19 4.87
N SER A 36 -0.88 5.07 5.03
CA SER A 36 -1.57 5.17 6.32
C SER A 36 -3.04 4.89 6.21
N VAL A 37 -3.51 4.20 7.23
CA VAL A 37 -4.85 3.64 7.33
C VAL A 37 -5.42 4.13 8.65
N LYS A 38 -6.37 5.05 8.55
CA LYS A 38 -7.13 5.53 9.71
C LYS A 38 -8.33 4.62 9.92
N LEU A 39 -8.25 3.80 10.95
CA LEU A 39 -9.29 2.85 11.30
C LEU A 39 -10.34 3.52 12.19
N ALA A 40 -11.59 3.62 11.71
CA ALA A 40 -12.70 4.12 12.51
C ALA A 40 -13.07 3.16 13.65
N LEU A 41 -12.86 1.87 13.42
CA LEU A 41 -12.91 0.75 14.37
C LEU A 41 -11.67 -0.12 14.15
N GLY A 42 -11.26 -0.89 15.17
CA GLY A 42 -10.18 -1.87 14.99
C GLY A 42 -10.51 -2.90 13.91
N SER A 43 -9.49 -3.53 13.35
CA SER A 43 -9.63 -4.54 12.30
C SER A 43 -8.76 -5.75 12.62
N SER A 44 -9.36 -6.94 12.54
CA SER A 44 -8.64 -8.21 12.72
C SER A 44 -7.68 -8.50 11.56
N LYS A 45 -7.95 -7.96 10.37
CA LYS A 45 -7.11 -8.12 9.18
C LYS A 45 -7.23 -6.94 8.24
N ILE A 46 -6.09 -6.35 7.90
CA ILE A 46 -5.96 -5.36 6.84
C ILE A 46 -5.15 -5.97 5.71
N ARG A 47 -5.68 -5.86 4.50
CA ARG A 47 -5.07 -6.25 3.24
C ARG A 47 -4.83 -4.99 2.40
N ALA A 48 -3.66 -4.83 1.80
CA ALA A 48 -3.39 -3.73 0.87
C ALA A 48 -2.87 -4.30 -0.44
N ASP A 49 -3.63 -4.17 -1.51
CA ASP A 49 -3.22 -4.60 -2.85
C ASP A 49 -2.68 -3.41 -3.65
N ILE A 50 -1.53 -3.58 -4.27
CA ILE A 50 -0.85 -2.55 -5.06
C ILE A 50 -1.29 -2.68 -6.51
N VAL A 51 -1.96 -1.65 -7.02
CA VAL A 51 -2.48 -1.61 -8.39
C VAL A 51 -1.63 -0.65 -9.20
N ARG A 52 -1.07 -1.13 -10.30
CA ARG A 52 -0.34 -0.30 -11.24
C ARG A 52 -1.28 0.45 -12.16
N ILE A 53 -1.10 1.77 -12.28
CA ILE A 53 -1.92 2.65 -13.14
C ILE A 53 -1.29 2.85 -14.50
N SER A 54 0.04 3.03 -14.56
CA SER A 54 0.73 3.26 -15.82
C SER A 54 1.13 1.91 -16.44
N PRO A 55 0.55 1.52 -17.59
CA PRO A 55 1.02 0.39 -18.35
C PRO A 55 2.28 0.82 -19.10
N ASP A 56 3.44 0.53 -18.52
CA ASP A 56 4.65 0.51 -19.33
C ASP A 56 4.67 -0.85 -20.05
N PRO A 57 4.63 -0.91 -21.41
CA PRO A 57 4.46 -2.15 -22.17
C PRO A 57 5.50 -3.24 -21.85
N LYS A 58 6.63 -2.85 -21.25
CA LYS A 58 7.74 -3.77 -20.92
C LYS A 58 7.52 -4.59 -19.65
N ASN A 59 6.62 -4.18 -18.76
CA ASN A 59 6.48 -4.75 -17.42
C ASN A 59 5.04 -5.25 -17.11
N GLU A 60 4.27 -5.65 -18.13
CA GLU A 60 2.92 -6.20 -17.98
C GLU A 60 2.88 -7.58 -17.29
N THR A 61 4.02 -8.27 -17.21
CA THR A 61 4.15 -9.67 -16.80
C THR A 61 4.00 -9.94 -15.29
N LEU A 62 3.99 -8.91 -14.44
CA LEU A 62 3.99 -9.06 -12.97
C LEU A 62 2.62 -8.85 -12.31
N THR A 63 1.53 -9.04 -13.04
CA THR A 63 0.19 -8.72 -12.53
C THR A 63 -0.64 -9.97 -12.28
N HIS A 64 -1.03 -10.18 -11.03
CA HIS A 64 -1.94 -11.23 -10.60
C HIS A 64 -3.35 -10.64 -10.38
N LYS A 65 -4.40 -11.36 -10.82
CA LYS A 65 -5.78 -11.01 -10.47
C LYS A 65 -6.10 -11.62 -9.12
N ILE A 66 -6.20 -10.79 -8.07
CA ILE A 66 -6.65 -11.24 -6.76
C ILE A 66 -7.89 -10.46 -6.37
N SER A 67 -8.97 -11.17 -6.01
CA SER A 67 -10.26 -10.59 -5.64
C SER A 67 -10.82 -9.60 -6.69
N GLY A 68 -10.59 -9.88 -7.98
CA GLY A 68 -11.06 -9.06 -9.11
C GLY A 68 -10.18 -7.86 -9.48
N VAL A 69 -9.09 -7.60 -8.73
CA VAL A 69 -8.17 -6.48 -8.98
C VAL A 69 -6.86 -6.99 -9.59
N LYS A 70 -6.42 -6.37 -10.69
CA LYS A 70 -5.11 -6.61 -11.30
C LYS A 70 -4.04 -5.92 -10.43
N THR A 71 -3.33 -6.69 -9.62
CA THR A 71 -2.37 -6.19 -8.62
C THR A 71 -0.99 -6.80 -8.84
N ILE A 72 0.06 -6.09 -8.45
CA ILE A 72 1.42 -6.62 -8.40
C ILE A 72 1.73 -7.36 -7.08
N GLY A 73 0.75 -7.45 -6.18
CA GLY A 73 0.92 -8.04 -4.85
C GLY A 73 0.63 -7.03 -3.74
N GLN A 74 1.21 -7.27 -2.57
CA GLN A 74 1.01 -6.44 -1.38
C GLN A 74 2.33 -5.85 -0.91
N PRO A 75 2.33 -4.76 -0.13
CA PRO A 75 3.54 -4.36 0.56
C PRO A 75 3.99 -5.49 1.50
N PHE A 76 5.29 -5.64 1.69
CA PHE A 76 5.89 -6.75 2.46
C PHE A 76 5.28 -6.98 3.87
N VAL A 77 4.80 -5.93 4.52
CA VAL A 77 4.20 -6.00 5.87
C VAL A 77 2.72 -6.41 5.89
N PHE A 78 2.13 -6.69 4.72
CA PHE A 78 0.73 -7.10 4.55
C PHE A 78 0.63 -8.60 4.17
N PRO A 79 -0.49 -9.26 4.52
CA PRO A 79 -1.59 -8.76 5.33
C PRO A 79 -1.16 -8.52 6.78
N THR A 80 -1.72 -7.49 7.40
CA THR A 80 -1.45 -7.18 8.81
C THR A 80 -2.69 -7.48 9.66
N HIS A 81 -2.47 -7.90 10.90
CA HIS A 81 -3.53 -8.42 11.76
C HIS A 81 -3.69 -7.59 13.03
N TRP A 82 -4.90 -7.65 13.59
CA TRP A 82 -5.23 -7.12 14.92
C TRP A 82 -4.79 -5.67 15.13
N LYS A 83 -5.16 -4.80 14.18
CA LYS A 83 -4.87 -3.37 14.30
C LYS A 83 -5.96 -2.67 15.11
N PRO A 84 -5.59 -1.91 16.15
CA PRO A 84 -6.56 -1.22 16.96
C PRO A 84 -7.17 -0.04 16.19
N ARG A 85 -8.18 0.57 16.80
CA ARG A 85 -8.77 1.81 16.31
C ARG A 85 -7.77 2.95 16.48
N GLU A 86 -6.92 3.13 15.49
CA GLU A 86 -5.95 4.21 15.48
C GLU A 86 -5.51 4.57 14.06
N HIS A 87 -4.61 5.54 14.01
CA HIS A 87 -3.91 5.89 12.80
C HIS A 87 -2.72 4.93 12.62
N ASN A 88 -2.84 3.99 11.68
CA ASN A 88 -1.84 2.98 11.41
C ASN A 88 -0.96 3.39 10.23
N SER A 89 0.35 3.28 10.40
CA SER A 89 1.39 3.81 9.52
C SER A 89 2.27 2.69 8.99
N PHE A 90 2.36 2.53 7.67
CA PHE A 90 3.11 1.46 7.01
C PHE A 90 4.06 2.03 5.95
N PRO A 91 5.33 2.29 6.31
CA PRO A 91 6.36 2.70 5.35
C PRO A 91 6.52 1.65 4.25
N TRP A 92 6.78 2.09 3.03
CA TRP A 92 6.98 1.20 1.89
C TRP A 92 8.18 1.63 1.06
N ASP A 93 9.17 0.74 0.99
CA ASP A 93 10.41 0.84 0.22
C ASP A 93 10.29 0.25 -1.20
N GLY A 94 9.07 -0.02 -1.66
CA GLY A 94 8.84 -0.73 -2.92
C GLY A 94 8.82 -2.25 -2.78
N ARG A 95 9.15 -2.81 -1.62
CA ARG A 95 9.18 -4.27 -1.42
C ARG A 95 7.77 -4.87 -1.39
N LEU A 96 7.62 -5.96 -2.12
CA LEU A 96 6.40 -6.75 -2.21
C LEU A 96 6.44 -7.94 -1.24
N ASP A 97 5.28 -8.48 -0.90
CA ASP A 97 5.10 -9.73 -0.13
C ASP A 97 5.83 -10.93 -0.75
N SER A 98 5.95 -10.97 -2.09
CA SER A 98 6.78 -11.94 -2.81
C SER A 98 8.29 -11.80 -2.57
N GLY A 99 8.74 -10.75 -1.87
CA GLY A 99 10.14 -10.41 -1.66
C GLY A 99 10.78 -9.65 -2.83
N SER A 100 10.10 -9.56 -3.98
CA SER A 100 10.52 -8.74 -5.11
C SER A 100 10.21 -7.25 -4.89
N TYR A 101 10.73 -6.38 -5.75
CA TYR A 101 10.52 -4.94 -5.68
C TYR A 101 9.64 -4.44 -6.82
N ALA A 102 8.74 -3.51 -6.51
CA ALA A 102 7.88 -2.88 -7.50
C ALA A 102 8.73 -2.03 -8.46
N PRO A 103 8.59 -2.16 -9.79
CA PRO A 103 9.38 -1.35 -10.72
C PRO A 103 9.02 0.14 -10.60
N PRO A 104 9.87 1.07 -11.07
CA PRO A 104 9.50 2.48 -11.20
C PRO A 104 8.19 2.63 -11.97
N GLY A 105 7.29 3.48 -11.47
CA GLY A 105 5.98 3.65 -12.07
C GLY A 105 4.94 4.26 -11.15
N THR A 106 3.71 4.36 -11.65
CA THR A 106 2.58 4.93 -10.92
C THR A 106 1.67 3.85 -10.38
N TYR A 107 1.35 3.94 -9.10
CA TYR A 107 0.61 2.96 -8.33
C TYR A 107 -0.53 3.60 -7.52
N LYS A 108 -1.54 2.78 -7.22
CA LYS A 108 -2.60 3.03 -6.24
C LYS A 108 -2.64 1.87 -5.26
N PHE A 109 -3.01 2.14 -4.03
CA PHE A 109 -3.20 1.12 -3.01
C PHE A 109 -4.69 0.93 -2.79
N VAL A 110 -5.16 -0.30 -2.94
CA VAL A 110 -6.53 -0.70 -2.58
C VAL A 110 -6.45 -1.40 -1.23
N VAL A 111 -6.86 -0.69 -0.19
CA VAL A 111 -6.85 -1.18 1.19
C VAL A 111 -8.22 -1.78 1.50
N ARG A 112 -8.22 -2.98 2.06
CA ARG A 112 -9.40 -3.64 2.61
C ARG A 112 -9.16 -3.94 4.07
N ALA A 113 -10.05 -3.48 4.94
CA ALA A 113 -10.04 -3.78 6.36
C ALA A 113 -11.25 -4.66 6.71
N LEU A 114 -11.01 -5.79 7.36
CA LEU A 114 -12.09 -6.67 7.82
C LEU A 114 -12.74 -6.04 9.06
N ARG A 115 -14.07 -6.00 9.08
CA ARG A 115 -14.84 -5.55 10.24
C ARG A 115 -14.62 -6.48 11.44
N ILE A 116 -14.83 -5.99 12.66
CA ILE A 116 -14.47 -6.68 13.93
C ILE A 116 -15.04 -8.12 14.02
N ASN A 117 -16.20 -8.38 13.42
CA ASN A 117 -16.83 -9.71 13.35
C ASN A 117 -17.09 -10.17 11.90
N GLY A 118 -16.34 -9.62 10.94
CA GLY A 118 -16.51 -9.91 9.53
C GLY A 118 -15.98 -11.29 9.16
N ASP A 119 -16.61 -11.92 8.17
CA ASP A 119 -16.13 -13.13 7.52
C ASP A 119 -15.22 -12.76 6.34
N GLU A 120 -13.97 -13.26 6.34
CA GLU A 120 -13.01 -12.99 5.27
C GLU A 120 -13.51 -13.41 3.88
N MET A 121 -14.39 -14.41 3.81
CA MET A 121 -14.95 -14.94 2.57
C MET A 121 -16.07 -14.05 2.00
N LYS A 122 -16.67 -13.18 2.81
CA LYS A 122 -17.76 -12.27 2.40
C LYS A 122 -17.20 -10.90 2.07
N LYS A 123 -17.36 -10.47 0.82
CA LYS A 123 -16.82 -9.17 0.36
C LYS A 123 -17.46 -8.00 1.08
N GLU A 124 -18.70 -8.16 1.53
CA GLU A 124 -19.53 -7.16 2.19
C GLU A 124 -19.04 -6.82 3.60
N ASP A 125 -18.25 -7.72 4.19
CA ASP A 125 -17.68 -7.57 5.53
C ASP A 125 -16.33 -6.82 5.52
N TRP A 126 -15.85 -6.45 4.33
CA TRP A 126 -14.65 -5.65 4.14
C TRP A 126 -15.00 -4.19 3.87
N ASP A 127 -14.40 -3.29 4.63
CA ASP A 127 -14.36 -1.88 4.30
C ASP A 127 -13.23 -1.63 3.31
N VAL A 128 -13.54 -1.04 2.16
CA VAL A 128 -12.59 -0.83 1.06
C VAL A 128 -12.33 0.66 0.87
N SER A 129 -11.06 1.04 0.79
CA SER A 129 -10.64 2.40 0.48
C SER A 129 -9.46 2.38 -0.49
N THR A 130 -9.42 3.35 -1.40
CA THR A 130 -8.37 3.46 -2.42
C THR A 130 -7.56 4.74 -2.19
N SER A 131 -6.24 4.62 -2.23
CA SER A 131 -5.35 5.77 -2.12
C SER A 131 -5.36 6.66 -3.37
N PRO A 132 -4.88 7.91 -3.27
CA PRO A 132 -4.44 8.67 -4.42
C PRO A 132 -3.38 7.93 -5.25
N ALA A 133 -3.25 8.31 -6.51
CA ALA A 133 -2.18 7.83 -7.39
C ALA A 133 -0.84 8.44 -6.96
N VAL A 134 0.16 7.58 -6.80
CA VAL A 134 1.52 7.94 -6.39
C VAL A 134 2.52 7.29 -7.32
N SER A 135 3.57 8.01 -7.68
CA SER A 135 4.66 7.50 -8.51
C SER A 135 5.87 7.21 -7.66
N ILE A 136 6.62 6.16 -7.99
CA ILE A 136 7.92 5.86 -7.37
C ILE A 136 9.04 5.87 -8.40
N LYS A 137 10.20 6.35 -7.97
CA LYS A 137 11.48 6.24 -8.67
C LYS A 137 12.54 5.79 -7.67
N TYR A 138 13.44 4.94 -8.13
CA TYR A 138 14.61 4.54 -7.34
C TYR A 138 15.73 5.57 -7.53
N LEU A 139 16.51 5.79 -6.46
CA LEU A 139 17.81 6.46 -6.51
C LEU A 139 18.82 5.64 -7.33
#